data_AF-V8PHX4-F1
#
_entry.id   AF-V8PHX4-F1
#
_cell.length_a   1.000
_cell.length_b   1.000
_cell.length_c   1.000
_cell.angle_alpha   90.00
_cell.angle_beta   90.00
_cell.angle_gamma   90.00
#
_symmetry.space_group_name_H-M   'P 1'
#
loop_
_entity.id
_entity.type
_entity.pdbx_description
1 polymer ?
#
loop_
_entity_poly.entity_id
_entity_poly.type
_entity_poly.pdbx_seq_one_letter_code
_entity_poly.pdbx_strand_id
1 'polypeptide(L)'
;MLNKHLHIGIAYLMPLPPPTAGATAQASHEPHRISITPLFLDVDEWGKVETCNCNLHARRCRFNMELYKLSGRKSGGVCLNCRHNTAGRHCHYCKEGYYRDMTKPITHRKACKACDCHPVGAAGKTCNQTTGQCPCKDGVTGITCNRCAKGYQQSRSPIAPCIKIPVVPPTTVASSTEKPADMRFLEDAGKHIRKHQGRDYANANPFTNTITNTVQIHILKAEKAAEWWKFTVNIISVYKQGANRIRRGDQILWIRSKDIACKCPKIKSMKKYLLLGHDENSPDQNGLVADKSSLVIQWRDTWARRLRKFQQREKKGKCKKA
;
A
#
# COMPACT_ATOMS: atom_id res chain seq x y z
N MET A 1 -19.05 -37.96 -97.34
CA MET A 1 -18.07 -37.20 -96.52
C MET A 1 -18.07 -37.83 -95.14
N LEU A 2 -17.34 -38.94 -94.90
CA LEU A 2 -15.91 -38.99 -94.54
C LEU A 2 -15.51 -37.95 -93.47
N ASN A 3 -15.55 -38.36 -92.20
CA ASN A 3 -14.35 -38.68 -91.40
C ASN A 3 -14.78 -39.29 -90.06
N LYS A 4 -14.58 -40.60 -89.81
CA LYS A 4 -13.32 -41.30 -89.48
C LYS A 4 -12.76 -40.88 -88.11
N HIS A 5 -13.02 -41.71 -87.10
CA HIS A 5 -12.02 -42.54 -86.37
C HIS A 5 -11.59 -41.85 -85.06
N LEU A 6 -11.38 -42.51 -83.92
CA LEU A 6 -11.03 -43.92 -83.70
C LEU A 6 -11.39 -44.34 -82.25
N HIS A 7 -11.83 -45.59 -82.14
CA HIS A 7 -11.94 -46.41 -80.92
C HIS A 7 -10.63 -46.43 -80.10
N ILE A 8 -10.65 -46.75 -78.80
CA ILE A 8 -10.52 -48.10 -78.21
C ILE A 8 -10.89 -47.94 -76.72
N GLY A 9 -11.90 -48.61 -76.15
CA GLY A 9 -11.93 -50.03 -75.76
C GLY A 9 -11.96 -50.12 -74.22
N ILE A 10 -13.13 -50.01 -73.58
CA ILE A 10 -13.96 -51.09 -72.99
C ILE A 10 -13.23 -52.01 -71.98
N ALA A 11 -13.64 -51.94 -70.70
CA ALA A 11 -14.05 -53.05 -69.84
C ALA A 11 -14.48 -52.48 -68.46
N TYR A 12 -15.77 -52.29 -68.16
CA TYR A 12 -16.66 -53.19 -67.40
C TYR A 12 -15.98 -53.80 -66.15
N LEU A 13 -16.42 -53.53 -64.91
CA LEU A 13 -17.66 -54.07 -64.31
C LEU A 13 -18.07 -53.30 -63.02
N MET A 14 -19.25 -52.67 -63.10
CA MET A 14 -20.48 -52.77 -62.28
C MET A 14 -20.48 -52.93 -60.73
N PRO A 15 -21.59 -52.48 -60.07
CA PRO A 15 -21.62 -51.78 -58.78
C PRO A 15 -22.35 -52.60 -57.67
N LEU A 16 -22.59 -52.01 -56.49
CA LEU A 16 -23.88 -52.02 -55.72
C LEU A 16 -23.76 -51.34 -54.31
N PRO A 17 -24.87 -50.96 -53.62
CA PRO A 17 -25.17 -49.55 -53.29
C PRO A 17 -25.46 -49.34 -51.76
N PRO A 18 -26.04 -48.18 -51.31
CA PRO A 18 -26.17 -47.73 -49.89
C PRO A 18 -27.50 -48.27 -49.27
N PRO A 19 -28.20 -47.72 -48.22
CA PRO A 19 -28.07 -46.46 -47.44
C PRO A 19 -28.56 -46.45 -45.95
N THR A 20 -28.65 -45.22 -45.38
CA THR A 20 -29.71 -44.63 -44.50
C THR A 20 -29.76 -44.78 -42.96
N ALA A 21 -29.50 -43.63 -42.30
CA ALA A 21 -30.37 -42.78 -41.45
C ALA A 21 -31.14 -43.30 -40.20
N GLY A 22 -30.76 -42.76 -39.03
CA GLY A 22 -31.59 -41.92 -38.13
C GLY A 22 -32.59 -42.54 -37.13
N ALA A 23 -32.48 -42.21 -35.82
CA ALA A 23 -33.60 -41.96 -34.89
C ALA A 23 -33.14 -41.60 -33.45
N THR A 24 -33.91 -40.72 -32.79
CA THR A 24 -33.82 -40.21 -31.40
C THR A 24 -34.58 -41.09 -30.38
N ALA A 25 -34.24 -41.07 -29.09
CA ALA A 25 -35.15 -41.51 -28.01
C ALA A 25 -34.86 -40.90 -26.61
N GLN A 26 -35.95 -40.54 -25.90
CA GLN A 26 -36.06 -40.05 -24.51
C GLN A 26 -36.19 -41.21 -23.49
N ALA A 27 -36.10 -40.86 -22.19
CA ALA A 27 -36.02 -41.75 -21.02
C ALA A 27 -37.37 -42.24 -20.47
N SER A 28 -37.38 -43.46 -19.89
CA SER A 28 -38.36 -43.90 -18.88
C SER A 28 -37.80 -45.00 -17.95
N HIS A 29 -38.25 -44.95 -16.70
CA HIS A 29 -37.87 -45.70 -15.48
C HIS A 29 -38.19 -47.21 -15.48
N GLU A 30 -37.29 -48.06 -14.92
CA GLU A 30 -37.50 -48.97 -13.74
C GLU A 30 -36.26 -49.87 -13.46
N PRO A 31 -36.10 -50.49 -12.27
CA PRO A 31 -34.83 -50.53 -11.54
C PRO A 31 -34.11 -51.89 -11.61
N HIS A 32 -32.85 -51.93 -11.18
CA HIS A 32 -31.99 -53.12 -11.10
C HIS A 32 -31.29 -53.58 -12.38
N ARG A 33 -30.59 -52.65 -13.05
CA ARG A 33 -29.30 -52.97 -13.65
C ARG A 33 -28.48 -51.69 -13.75
N ILE A 34 -27.41 -51.59 -12.99
CA ILE A 34 -26.45 -50.48 -13.09
C ILE A 34 -25.72 -50.69 -14.43
N SER A 35 -26.31 -50.18 -15.51
CA SER A 35 -25.67 -50.06 -16.81
C SER A 35 -24.71 -48.87 -16.74
N ILE A 36 -23.43 -49.16 -16.52
CA ILE A 36 -22.36 -48.16 -16.64
C ILE A 36 -22.12 -47.94 -18.13
N THR A 37 -22.77 -46.92 -18.70
CA THR A 37 -22.43 -46.40 -20.04
C THR A 37 -20.95 -45.99 -20.08
N PRO A 38 -20.18 -46.36 -21.11
CA PRO A 38 -18.74 -46.13 -21.17
C PRO A 38 -18.45 -44.66 -21.52
N LEU A 39 -18.38 -43.80 -20.50
CA LEU A 39 -17.92 -42.41 -20.59
C LEU A 39 -16.45 -42.26 -20.16
N PHE A 40 -15.66 -43.31 -20.30
CA PHE A 40 -14.27 -43.41 -19.83
C PHE A 40 -13.39 -44.09 -20.88
N LEU A 41 -13.07 -43.46 -22.01
CA LEU A 41 -12.18 -44.10 -22.99
C LEU A 41 -11.19 -43.09 -23.61
N ASP A 42 -9.91 -43.20 -23.25
CA ASP A 42 -8.78 -42.92 -24.15
C ASP A 42 -8.56 -44.22 -24.97
N VAL A 43 -8.55 -44.16 -26.31
CA VAL A 43 -8.38 -45.34 -27.20
C VAL A 43 -6.98 -45.28 -27.82
N ASP A 44 -6.15 -46.30 -27.55
CA ASP A 44 -4.84 -46.49 -28.20
C ASP A 44 -4.97 -47.19 -29.57
N GLU A 45 -3.85 -47.32 -30.30
CA GLU A 45 -3.78 -47.94 -31.64
C GLU A 45 -4.18 -49.44 -31.68
N TRP A 46 -4.48 -50.03 -30.51
CA TRP A 46 -4.93 -51.42 -30.32
C TRP A 46 -6.35 -51.55 -29.75
N GLY A 47 -7.09 -50.44 -29.60
CA GLY A 47 -8.44 -50.46 -29.04
C GLY A 47 -8.50 -50.66 -27.52
N LYS A 48 -7.37 -50.52 -26.81
CA LYS A 48 -7.30 -50.63 -25.35
C LYS A 48 -7.80 -49.34 -24.71
N VAL A 49 -8.69 -49.52 -23.74
CA VAL A 49 -9.34 -48.46 -22.99
C VAL A 49 -8.50 -48.14 -21.77
N GLU A 50 -7.87 -46.96 -21.75
CA GLU A 50 -7.16 -46.49 -20.57
C GLU A 50 -8.04 -45.58 -19.69
N THR A 51 -7.90 -45.74 -18.38
CA THR A 51 -8.63 -44.92 -17.41
C THR A 51 -7.96 -43.55 -17.24
N CYS A 52 -8.74 -42.48 -17.27
CA CYS A 52 -8.23 -41.14 -16.99
C CYS A 52 -7.60 -41.04 -15.58
N ASN A 53 -6.35 -40.59 -15.50
CA ASN A 53 -5.71 -40.29 -14.23
C ASN A 53 -6.22 -38.97 -13.65
N CYS A 54 -7.14 -39.04 -12.69
CA CYS A 54 -7.69 -37.88 -11.99
C CYS A 54 -7.30 -37.79 -10.51
N ASN A 55 -6.24 -38.49 -10.08
CA ASN A 55 -5.78 -38.51 -8.68
C ASN A 55 -6.91 -38.78 -7.66
N LEU A 56 -7.91 -39.61 -8.02
CA LEU A 56 -9.10 -39.88 -7.18
C LEU A 56 -9.92 -38.62 -6.81
N HIS A 57 -9.87 -37.58 -7.63
CA HIS A 57 -10.57 -36.32 -7.39
C HIS A 57 -11.66 -36.01 -8.39
N ALA A 58 -11.74 -36.73 -9.51
CA ALA A 58 -12.87 -36.67 -10.42
C ALA A 58 -13.42 -38.07 -10.70
N ARG A 59 -14.73 -38.14 -10.94
CA ARG A 59 -15.43 -39.37 -11.36
C ARG A 59 -15.77 -39.38 -12.85
N ARG A 60 -15.43 -38.31 -13.57
CA ARG A 60 -15.74 -38.13 -14.99
C ARG A 60 -14.53 -37.48 -15.65
N CYS A 61 -14.29 -37.84 -16.90
CA CYS A 61 -13.31 -37.20 -17.75
C CYS A 61 -13.85 -37.08 -19.18
N ARG A 62 -13.18 -36.28 -20.01
CA ARG A 62 -13.40 -36.22 -21.45
C ARG A 62 -12.09 -36.46 -22.17
N PHE A 63 -12.16 -37.06 -23.35
CA PHE A 63 -11.02 -37.15 -24.25
C PHE A 63 -10.76 -35.80 -24.93
N ASN A 64 -9.49 -35.50 -25.21
CA ASN A 64 -9.09 -34.38 -26.05
C ASN A 64 -7.99 -34.83 -27.03
N MET A 65 -8.36 -34.87 -28.32
CA MET A 65 -7.49 -35.32 -29.41
C MET A 65 -6.23 -34.46 -29.58
N GLU A 66 -6.33 -33.15 -29.35
CA GLU A 66 -5.19 -32.24 -29.50
C GLU A 66 -4.13 -32.49 -28.41
N LEU A 67 -4.59 -32.66 -27.17
CA LEU A 67 -3.72 -33.01 -26.04
C LEU A 67 -3.10 -34.40 -26.19
N TYR A 68 -3.83 -35.35 -26.79
CA TYR A 68 -3.31 -36.67 -27.10
C TYR A 68 -2.14 -36.58 -28.09
N LYS A 69 -2.30 -35.84 -29.19
CA LYS A 69 -1.22 -35.60 -30.17
C LYS A 69 -0.01 -34.94 -29.51
N LEU A 70 -0.21 -33.88 -28.72
CA LEU A 70 0.86 -33.16 -28.01
C LEU A 70 1.60 -34.03 -26.98
N SER A 71 0.93 -35.02 -26.38
CA SER A 71 1.54 -35.96 -25.43
C SER A 71 2.41 -37.04 -26.09
N GLY A 72 2.58 -37.01 -27.42
CA GLY A 72 3.22 -38.09 -28.18
C GLY A 72 2.34 -39.34 -28.23
N ARG A 73 1.02 -39.16 -28.40
CA ARG A 73 0.03 -40.25 -28.44
C ARG A 73 -0.02 -41.10 -27.16
N LYS A 74 0.27 -40.50 -26.00
CA LYS A 74 0.24 -41.18 -24.69
C LYS A 74 -1.06 -41.01 -23.93
N SER A 75 -1.60 -39.78 -23.83
CA SER A 75 -2.84 -39.53 -23.07
C SER A 75 -3.53 -38.24 -23.52
N GLY A 76 -4.83 -38.32 -23.78
CA GLY A 76 -5.72 -37.21 -24.15
C GLY A 76 -6.74 -36.85 -23.07
N GLY A 77 -6.88 -37.67 -22.02
CA GLY A 77 -7.87 -37.48 -20.97
C GLY A 77 -7.75 -36.16 -20.19
N VAL A 78 -8.89 -35.51 -19.95
CA VAL A 78 -9.04 -34.30 -19.13
C VAL A 78 -10.14 -34.53 -18.11
N CYS A 79 -9.82 -34.41 -16.83
CA CYS A 79 -10.76 -34.61 -15.74
C CYS A 79 -11.83 -33.51 -15.68
N LEU A 80 -13.04 -33.88 -15.30
CA LEU A 80 -14.18 -32.97 -15.18
C LEU A 80 -14.61 -32.84 -13.71
N ASN A 81 -14.93 -31.61 -13.29
CA ASN A 81 -15.41 -31.29 -11.96
C ASN A 81 -14.50 -31.85 -10.85
N CYS A 82 -13.22 -31.45 -10.85
CA CYS A 82 -12.27 -31.80 -9.81
C CYS A 82 -12.84 -31.46 -8.41
N ARG A 83 -12.95 -32.47 -7.55
CA ARG A 83 -13.43 -32.37 -6.18
C ARG A 83 -12.25 -32.13 -5.24
N HIS A 84 -12.52 -32.05 -3.93
CA HIS A 84 -11.50 -31.93 -2.89
C HIS A 84 -10.60 -30.68 -3.03
N ASN A 85 -11.13 -29.62 -3.64
CA ASN A 85 -10.42 -28.35 -3.86
C ASN A 85 -9.16 -28.48 -4.72
N THR A 86 -9.16 -29.45 -5.63
CA THR A 86 -8.11 -29.62 -6.64
C THR A 86 -8.51 -29.01 -7.98
N ALA A 87 -7.52 -28.76 -8.81
CA ALA A 87 -7.66 -28.16 -10.13
C ALA A 87 -6.60 -28.72 -11.10
N GLY A 88 -6.75 -28.36 -12.37
CA GLY A 88 -5.89 -28.81 -13.46
C GLY A 88 -6.40 -30.07 -14.17
N ARG A 89 -5.74 -30.39 -15.29
CA ARG A 89 -6.11 -31.49 -16.20
C ARG A 89 -6.32 -32.84 -15.50
N HIS A 90 -5.44 -33.15 -14.56
CA HIS A 90 -5.44 -34.39 -13.77
C HIS A 90 -5.86 -34.18 -12.31
N CYS A 91 -6.43 -33.01 -11.98
CA CYS A 91 -6.70 -32.61 -10.59
C CYS A 91 -5.43 -32.69 -9.70
N HIS A 92 -4.28 -32.26 -10.22
CA HIS A 92 -2.95 -32.52 -9.62
C HIS A 92 -2.40 -31.36 -8.80
N TYR A 93 -3.05 -30.20 -8.80
CA TYR A 93 -2.70 -29.07 -7.94
C TYR A 93 -3.94 -28.52 -7.24
N CYS A 94 -3.73 -27.65 -6.24
CA CYS A 94 -4.82 -27.05 -5.48
C CYS A 94 -5.41 -25.84 -6.20
N LYS A 95 -6.74 -25.71 -6.17
CA LYS A 95 -7.41 -24.53 -6.74
C LYS A 95 -6.99 -23.25 -6.01
N GLU A 96 -7.21 -22.09 -6.63
CA GLU A 96 -6.93 -20.81 -6.01
C GLU A 96 -7.62 -20.66 -4.64
N GLY A 97 -6.90 -20.06 -3.68
CA GLY A 97 -7.34 -20.00 -2.28
C GLY A 97 -7.12 -21.30 -1.49
N TYR A 98 -6.43 -22.29 -2.08
CA TYR A 98 -5.99 -23.51 -1.40
C TYR A 98 -4.49 -23.77 -1.67
N TYR A 99 -3.84 -24.45 -0.73
CA TYR A 99 -2.44 -24.87 -0.84
C TYR A 99 -2.27 -26.36 -0.55
N ARG A 100 -1.17 -26.93 -1.01
CA ARG A 100 -0.83 -28.34 -0.92
C ARG A 100 -0.36 -28.72 0.48
N ASP A 101 -1.02 -29.69 1.09
CA ASP A 101 -0.60 -30.29 2.36
C ASP A 101 0.38 -31.46 2.11
N MET A 102 1.68 -31.19 2.16
CA MET A 102 2.71 -32.19 1.88
C MET A 102 2.70 -33.41 2.82
N THR A 103 2.01 -33.34 3.97
CA THR A 103 1.85 -34.49 4.89
C THR A 103 0.94 -35.58 4.34
N LYS A 104 0.20 -35.30 3.26
CA LYS A 104 -0.77 -36.21 2.64
C LYS A 104 -0.41 -36.43 1.18
N PRO A 105 -0.62 -37.64 0.62
CA PRO A 105 -0.43 -37.86 -0.82
C PRO A 105 -1.44 -37.03 -1.63
N ILE A 106 -1.12 -36.72 -2.89
CA ILE A 106 -2.00 -35.90 -3.75
C ILE A 106 -3.37 -36.54 -3.90
N THR A 107 -3.47 -37.86 -3.90
CA THR A 107 -4.73 -38.60 -4.04
C THR A 107 -5.68 -38.48 -2.85
N HIS A 108 -5.24 -37.91 -1.72
CA HIS A 108 -6.04 -37.82 -0.50
C HIS A 108 -7.12 -36.72 -0.58
N ARG A 109 -8.32 -36.96 -0.03
CA ARG A 109 -9.45 -36.00 -0.05
C ARG A 109 -9.18 -34.64 0.62
N LYS A 110 -8.14 -34.57 1.44
CA LYS A 110 -7.65 -33.36 2.15
C LYS A 110 -6.23 -32.98 1.74
N ALA A 111 -5.80 -33.36 0.53
CA ALA A 111 -4.49 -32.99 -0.01
C ALA A 111 -4.34 -31.46 -0.20
N CYS A 112 -5.46 -30.74 -0.31
CA CYS A 112 -5.54 -29.30 -0.40
C CYS A 112 -6.20 -28.69 0.85
N LYS A 113 -5.48 -27.78 1.50
CA LYS A 113 -5.93 -27.00 2.66
C LYS A 113 -6.29 -25.58 2.23
N ALA A 114 -7.30 -24.99 2.85
CA ALA A 114 -7.72 -23.62 2.54
C ALA A 114 -6.66 -22.61 3.01
N CYS A 115 -6.46 -21.56 2.23
CA CYS A 115 -5.69 -20.39 2.64
C CYS A 115 -6.52 -19.59 3.65
N ASP A 116 -6.09 -19.55 4.90
CA ASP A 116 -6.75 -18.75 5.95
C ASP A 116 -6.09 -17.37 6.09
N CYS A 117 -6.03 -16.62 4.99
CA CYS A 117 -5.36 -15.32 4.97
C CYS A 117 -6.14 -14.28 5.78
N HIS A 118 -5.48 -13.62 6.73
CA HIS A 118 -6.10 -12.65 7.62
C HIS A 118 -6.65 -11.45 6.85
N PRO A 119 -7.94 -11.09 7.02
CA PRO A 119 -8.64 -10.13 6.15
C PRO A 119 -8.04 -8.72 6.19
N VAL A 120 -7.42 -8.34 7.31
CA VAL A 120 -6.78 -7.03 7.47
C VAL A 120 -5.28 -7.09 7.17
N GLY A 121 -4.64 -8.23 7.49
CA GLY A 121 -3.18 -8.36 7.52
C GLY A 121 -2.59 -8.83 6.20
N ALA A 122 -3.36 -9.56 5.40
CA ALA A 122 -2.99 -9.96 4.06
C ALA A 122 -3.43 -8.92 3.01
N ALA A 123 -2.69 -8.86 1.90
CA ALA A 123 -3.03 -8.07 0.72
C ALA A 123 -4.01 -8.81 -0.21
N GLY A 124 -4.18 -10.12 -0.05
CA GLY A 124 -5.04 -10.96 -0.87
C GLY A 124 -5.45 -12.26 -0.18
N LYS A 125 -6.40 -12.98 -0.79
CA LYS A 125 -6.94 -14.26 -0.28
C LYS A 125 -6.22 -15.48 -0.85
N THR A 126 -5.45 -15.31 -1.92
CA THR A 126 -4.67 -16.37 -2.55
C THR A 126 -3.30 -16.48 -1.88
N CYS A 127 -3.01 -17.66 -1.32
CA CYS A 127 -1.72 -17.98 -0.74
C CYS A 127 -0.84 -18.79 -1.70
N ASN A 128 0.45 -18.88 -1.40
CA ASN A 128 1.38 -19.71 -2.14
C ASN A 128 0.94 -21.19 -2.11
N GLN A 129 0.82 -21.83 -3.27
CA GLN A 129 0.28 -23.20 -3.37
C GLN A 129 1.17 -24.26 -2.71
N THR A 130 2.46 -24.00 -2.53
CA THR A 130 3.41 -24.95 -1.94
C THR A 130 3.59 -24.71 -0.44
N THR A 131 3.75 -23.45 -0.03
CA THR A 131 4.07 -23.10 1.38
C THR A 131 2.85 -22.73 2.21
N GLY A 132 1.74 -22.36 1.56
CA GLY A 132 0.57 -21.78 2.23
C GLY A 132 0.76 -20.34 2.70
N GLN A 133 1.90 -19.71 2.38
CA GLN A 133 2.19 -18.34 2.80
C GLN A 133 1.28 -17.34 2.09
N CYS A 134 0.51 -16.58 2.86
CA CYS A 134 -0.30 -15.47 2.36
C CYS A 134 0.57 -14.24 2.04
N PRO A 135 0.15 -13.40 1.08
CA PRO A 135 0.83 -12.14 0.77
C PRO A 135 0.57 -11.13 1.90
N CYS A 136 1.53 -10.95 2.80
CA CYS A 136 1.36 -10.07 3.96
C CYS A 136 1.59 -8.59 3.61
N LYS A 137 0.85 -7.70 4.27
CA LYS A 137 1.09 -6.25 4.22
C LYS A 137 2.37 -5.87 4.98
N ASP A 138 2.81 -4.63 4.76
CA ASP A 138 4.00 -4.08 5.42
C ASP A 138 3.95 -4.21 6.95
N GLY A 139 5.01 -4.77 7.52
CA GLY A 139 5.12 -4.97 8.95
C GLY A 139 4.27 -6.11 9.52
N VAL A 140 3.55 -6.85 8.69
CA VAL A 140 2.76 -8.04 9.07
C VAL A 140 3.57 -9.31 8.76
N THR A 141 3.43 -10.35 9.57
CA THR A 141 4.12 -11.64 9.41
C THR A 141 3.23 -12.81 9.86
N GLY A 142 3.74 -14.03 9.70
CA GLY A 142 3.03 -15.30 9.90
C GLY A 142 2.49 -15.87 8.58
N ILE A 143 2.25 -17.19 8.55
CA ILE A 143 1.73 -17.90 7.37
C ILE A 143 0.41 -17.28 6.88
N THR A 144 -0.45 -16.90 7.82
CA THR A 144 -1.77 -16.30 7.56
C THR A 144 -1.77 -14.77 7.68
N CYS A 145 -0.62 -14.13 7.88
CA CYS A 145 -0.53 -12.67 8.09
C CYS A 145 -1.33 -12.16 9.30
N ASN A 146 -1.30 -12.89 10.41
CA ASN A 146 -2.12 -12.64 11.60
C ASN A 146 -1.43 -11.85 12.72
N ARG A 147 -0.14 -11.47 12.57
CA ARG A 147 0.61 -10.77 13.61
C ARG A 147 1.58 -9.75 13.03
N CYS A 148 1.97 -8.75 13.83
CA CYS A 148 3.01 -7.81 13.42
C CYS A 148 4.41 -8.44 13.53
N ALA A 149 5.30 -8.07 12.63
CA ALA A 149 6.71 -8.44 12.67
C ALA A 149 7.40 -7.80 13.89
N LYS A 150 8.57 -8.35 14.27
CA LYS A 150 9.38 -7.80 15.36
C LYS A 150 9.74 -6.34 15.03
N GLY A 151 9.58 -5.45 16.01
CA GLY A 151 9.77 -4.00 15.81
C GLY A 151 8.57 -3.29 15.18
N TYR A 152 7.41 -3.94 15.08
CA TYR A 152 6.15 -3.32 14.69
C TYR A 152 5.08 -3.52 15.78
N GLN A 153 4.13 -2.59 15.85
CA GLN A 153 2.97 -2.65 16.75
C GLN A 153 1.66 -2.52 15.96
N GLN A 154 0.57 -3.07 16.50
CA GLN A 154 -0.74 -2.99 15.87
C GLN A 154 -1.29 -1.56 15.86
N SER A 155 -1.94 -1.21 14.76
CA SER A 155 -2.59 0.08 14.52
C SER A 155 -4.10 -0.14 14.34
N ARG A 156 -4.88 0.94 14.48
CA ARG A 156 -6.34 0.90 14.24
C ARG A 156 -6.72 1.02 12.76
N SER A 157 -5.76 1.21 11.87
CA SER A 157 -6.02 1.37 10.43
C SER A 157 -6.16 0.00 9.75
N PRO A 158 -7.26 -0.27 9.02
CA PRO A 158 -7.37 -1.49 8.24
C PRO A 158 -6.47 -1.50 7.00
N ILE A 159 -6.03 -0.32 6.54
CA ILE A 159 -5.09 -0.19 5.41
C ILE A 159 -3.67 -0.54 5.88
N ALA A 160 -3.25 0.00 7.02
CA ALA A 160 -1.92 -0.17 7.60
C ALA A 160 -2.00 -0.74 9.03
N PRO A 161 -2.23 -2.05 9.20
CA PRO A 161 -2.48 -2.66 10.51
C PRO A 161 -1.25 -2.74 11.41
N CYS A 162 -0.03 -2.68 10.87
CA CYS A 162 1.21 -2.73 11.65
C CYS A 162 2.10 -1.52 11.32
N ILE A 163 2.58 -0.82 12.35
CA ILE A 163 3.47 0.35 12.22
C ILE A 163 4.77 0.12 12.99
N LYS A 164 5.90 0.63 12.47
CA LYS A 164 7.22 0.46 13.12
C LYS A 164 7.22 1.10 14.52
N ILE A 165 7.77 0.38 15.49
CA ILE A 165 8.07 0.89 16.83
C ILE A 165 9.29 1.82 16.69
N PRO A 166 9.19 3.09 17.12
CA PRO A 166 10.34 3.97 17.13
C PRO A 166 11.39 3.42 18.11
N VAL A 167 12.56 3.04 17.58
CA VAL A 167 13.70 2.58 18.39
C VAL A 167 14.29 3.81 19.07
N VAL A 168 14.09 3.93 20.38
CA VAL A 168 14.84 4.88 21.20
C VAL A 168 16.24 4.27 21.37
N PRO A 169 17.33 4.97 21.01
CA PRO A 169 18.69 4.43 21.20
C PRO A 169 18.93 4.07 22.67
N PRO A 170 19.64 2.97 22.98
CA PRO A 170 19.95 2.63 24.35
C PRO A 170 20.87 3.71 24.93
N THR A 171 20.33 4.49 25.87
CA THR A 171 21.12 5.38 26.73
C THR A 171 21.83 4.48 27.73
N THR A 172 23.15 4.59 27.78
CA THR A 172 24.01 4.04 28.83
C THR A 172 23.40 4.32 30.20
N VAL A 173 23.44 3.30 31.06
CA VAL A 173 22.97 3.33 32.43
C VAL A 173 23.57 4.54 33.15
N ALA A 174 22.76 5.57 33.36
CA ALA A 174 22.98 6.58 34.36
C ALA A 174 21.64 6.74 35.08
N SER A 175 21.67 6.33 36.33
CA SER A 175 20.62 6.49 37.32
C SER A 175 20.01 7.89 37.25
N SER A 176 18.72 7.98 36.98
CA SER A 176 17.73 8.74 37.78
C SER A 176 16.41 8.85 37.02
N THR A 177 15.35 8.80 37.82
CA THR A 177 13.94 9.09 37.52
C THR A 177 13.69 10.13 36.40
N GLU A 178 13.26 9.71 35.20
CA GLU A 178 12.81 10.65 34.17
C GLU A 178 11.35 10.46 33.72
N LYS A 179 10.66 11.60 33.80
CA LYS A 179 9.24 11.90 33.57
C LYS A 179 8.87 11.90 32.06
N PRO A 180 7.57 11.94 31.71
CA PRO A 180 7.06 11.65 30.36
C PRO A 180 7.56 12.59 29.26
N ALA A 181 7.50 12.07 28.02
CA ALA A 181 7.95 12.64 26.75
C ALA A 181 7.40 14.03 26.33
N ASP A 182 6.65 14.70 27.20
CA ASP A 182 6.18 16.07 27.00
C ASP A 182 7.30 17.12 27.18
N MET A 183 8.43 16.74 27.81
CA MET A 183 9.55 17.65 28.10
C MET A 183 10.59 17.76 26.96
N ARG A 184 10.62 16.82 26.00
CA ARG A 184 11.59 16.82 24.88
C ARG A 184 11.31 17.87 23.78
N PHE A 185 10.18 18.59 23.86
CA PHE A 185 9.85 19.69 22.96
C PHE A 185 10.71 20.94 23.22
N LEU A 186 11.21 21.10 24.45
CA LEU A 186 12.02 22.22 24.92
C LEU A 186 13.50 22.09 24.49
N GLU A 187 14.06 20.88 24.53
CA GLU A 187 15.49 20.66 24.23
C GLU A 187 15.84 20.78 22.74
N ASP A 188 14.98 20.29 21.84
CA ASP A 188 15.26 20.32 20.39
C ASP A 188 15.04 21.71 19.76
N ALA A 189 14.17 22.54 20.36
CA ALA A 189 14.08 23.96 20.05
C ALA A 189 15.25 24.75 20.66
N GLY A 190 15.66 24.40 21.88
CA GLY A 190 16.79 25.03 22.59
C GLY A 190 18.16 24.82 21.94
N LYS A 191 18.44 23.66 21.33
CA LYS A 191 19.77 23.37 20.72
C LYS A 191 20.12 24.27 19.52
N HIS A 192 19.14 24.80 18.78
CA HIS A 192 19.39 25.76 17.69
C HIS A 192 19.44 27.24 18.14
N ILE A 193 18.91 27.55 19.34
CA ILE A 193 18.88 28.91 19.91
C ILE A 193 20.19 29.27 20.62
N ARG A 194 20.94 28.28 21.12
CA ARG A 194 22.21 28.45 21.88
C ARG A 194 23.33 29.25 21.20
N LYS A 195 23.24 29.59 19.91
CA LYS A 195 24.34 30.24 19.17
C LYS A 195 24.18 31.75 18.91
N HIS A 196 23.09 32.40 19.30
CA HIS A 196 22.94 33.85 19.13
C HIS A 196 22.51 34.55 20.44
N GLN A 197 23.49 35.21 21.09
CA GLN A 197 23.31 36.30 22.06
C GLN A 197 22.69 35.98 23.43
N GLY A 198 23.03 34.85 24.05
CA GLY A 198 23.05 34.75 25.53
C GLY A 198 21.72 34.98 26.27
N ARG A 199 20.56 34.83 25.61
CA ARG A 199 19.26 34.75 26.28
C ARG A 199 18.67 33.37 26.07
N ASP A 200 18.43 32.68 27.19
CA ASP A 200 17.86 31.33 27.23
C ASP A 200 16.37 31.34 26.89
N TYR A 201 16.05 31.40 25.60
CA TYR A 201 14.71 31.09 25.10
C TYR A 201 14.49 29.58 24.88
N ALA A 202 15.32 28.73 25.52
CA ALA A 202 15.20 27.28 25.48
C ALA A 202 13.82 26.79 25.96
N ASN A 203 13.15 27.57 26.83
CA ASN A 203 11.85 27.25 27.42
C ASN A 203 10.71 28.17 26.99
N ALA A 204 10.89 28.97 25.94
CA ALA A 204 9.84 29.85 25.46
C ALA A 204 8.78 29.02 24.72
N ASN A 205 7.75 28.59 25.45
CA ASN A 205 6.47 28.22 24.86
C ASN A 205 6.13 29.33 23.83
N PRO A 206 5.89 29.04 22.54
CA PRO A 206 5.53 30.06 21.55
C PRO A 206 4.26 30.83 21.93
N PHE A 207 3.53 30.33 22.93
CA PHE A 207 2.38 30.96 23.56
C PHE A 207 2.66 31.50 24.97
N THR A 208 3.90 31.67 25.42
CA THR A 208 4.20 32.45 26.64
C THR A 208 3.58 33.84 26.55
N ASN A 209 3.25 34.45 27.68
CA ASN A 209 2.71 35.82 27.73
C ASN A 209 3.68 36.85 27.09
N THR A 210 4.96 36.50 26.95
CA THR A 210 6.00 37.34 26.35
C THR A 210 6.02 37.34 24.83
N ILE A 211 5.47 36.32 24.15
CA ILE A 211 5.38 36.28 22.68
C ILE A 211 3.96 36.64 22.29
N THR A 212 3.77 37.78 21.63
CA THR A 212 2.44 38.26 21.26
C THR A 212 1.99 37.68 19.92
N ASN A 213 2.91 37.55 18.96
CA ASN A 213 2.61 37.14 17.59
C ASN A 213 3.35 35.85 17.23
N THR A 214 2.63 34.87 16.67
CA THR A 214 3.21 33.64 16.12
C THR A 214 2.61 33.38 14.74
N VAL A 215 3.41 33.57 13.70
CA VAL A 215 2.97 33.49 12.30
C VAL A 215 3.90 32.64 11.45
N GLN A 216 3.33 31.88 10.53
CA GLN A 216 4.07 31.18 9.49
C GLN A 216 4.14 32.05 8.24
N ILE A 217 5.37 32.34 7.83
CA ILE A 217 5.68 33.23 6.71
C ILE A 217 6.41 32.46 5.61
N HIS A 218 6.25 32.91 4.37
CA HIS A 218 7.00 32.45 3.21
C HIS A 218 7.68 33.66 2.56
N ILE A 219 9.00 33.62 2.46
CA ILE A 219 9.79 34.76 1.97
C ILE A 219 9.81 34.72 0.45
N LEU A 220 9.28 35.77 -0.18
CA LEU A 220 9.19 35.89 -1.64
C LEU A 220 10.42 36.60 -2.21
N LYS A 221 10.65 37.85 -1.78
CA LYS A 221 11.77 38.69 -2.25
C LYS A 221 12.40 39.48 -1.12
N ALA A 222 13.65 39.89 -1.33
CA ALA A 222 14.45 40.67 -0.38
C ALA A 222 15.08 41.86 -1.09
N GLU A 223 14.91 43.06 -0.54
CA GLU A 223 15.42 44.33 -1.06
C GLU A 223 16.21 45.03 0.05
N LYS A 224 17.41 45.56 -0.27
CA LYS A 224 18.20 46.34 0.69
C LYS A 224 17.72 47.80 0.67
N ALA A 225 17.37 48.34 1.83
CA ALA A 225 16.85 49.69 2.03
C ALA A 225 17.66 50.41 3.13
N ALA A 226 18.84 50.92 2.76
CA ALA A 226 19.78 51.59 3.66
C ALA A 226 20.10 50.74 4.92
N GLU A 227 19.70 51.21 6.10
CA GLU A 227 19.90 50.56 7.40
C GLU A 227 18.98 49.35 7.64
N TRP A 228 18.06 49.08 6.72
CA TRP A 228 17.08 48.01 6.81
C TRP A 228 17.11 47.09 5.57
N TRP A 229 16.68 45.86 5.78
CA TRP A 229 16.27 44.93 4.74
C TRP A 229 14.76 44.83 4.73
N LYS A 230 14.21 44.96 3.53
CA LYS A 230 12.80 44.82 3.23
C LYS A 230 12.54 43.46 2.61
N PHE A 231 11.88 42.58 3.34
CA PHE A 231 11.44 41.28 2.82
C PHE A 231 9.96 41.35 2.48
N THR A 232 9.59 40.97 1.25
CA THR A 232 8.19 40.70 0.93
C THR A 232 7.89 39.27 1.33
N VAL A 233 6.95 39.10 2.25
CA VAL A 233 6.60 37.81 2.83
C VAL A 233 5.11 37.53 2.65
N ASN A 234 4.78 36.30 2.31
CA ASN A 234 3.40 35.83 2.32
C ASN A 234 3.08 35.18 3.66
N ILE A 235 2.10 35.72 4.38
CA ILE A 235 1.63 35.16 5.65
C ILE A 235 0.63 34.04 5.37
N ILE A 236 1.08 32.80 5.55
CA ILE A 236 0.30 31.59 5.27
C ILE A 236 -0.69 31.32 6.41
N SER A 237 -0.23 31.44 7.66
CA SER A 237 -1.03 31.06 8.83
C SER A 237 -0.65 31.88 10.05
N VAL A 238 -1.67 32.30 10.80
CA VAL A 238 -1.54 33.03 12.06
C VAL A 238 -1.98 32.07 13.17
N TYR A 239 -1.06 31.75 14.08
CA TYR A 239 -1.28 30.80 15.16
C TYR A 239 -1.53 31.50 16.49
N LYS A 240 -0.82 32.59 16.76
CA LYS A 240 -1.05 33.52 17.87
C LYS A 240 -1.03 34.95 17.35
N GLN A 241 -1.92 35.78 17.88
CA GLN A 241 -2.09 37.16 17.46
C GLN A 241 -2.17 38.04 18.71
N GLY A 242 -1.38 39.09 18.71
CA GLY A 242 -1.36 40.10 19.77
C GLY A 242 -2.38 41.20 19.54
N ALA A 243 -2.09 42.38 20.07
CA ALA A 243 -2.95 43.56 19.94
C ALA A 243 -3.09 44.02 18.48
N ASN A 244 -2.03 43.87 17.69
CA ASN A 244 -2.02 44.28 16.29
C ASN A 244 -2.55 43.18 15.36
N ARG A 245 -3.55 43.51 14.55
CA ARG A 245 -4.24 42.53 13.70
C ARG A 245 -3.47 42.19 12.43
N ILE A 246 -2.48 41.30 12.52
CA ILE A 246 -1.82 40.66 11.37
C ILE A 246 -2.84 39.90 10.48
N ARG A 247 -2.89 40.24 9.20
CA ARG A 247 -3.73 39.58 8.18
C ARG A 247 -2.94 38.54 7.36
N ARG A 248 -3.63 37.55 6.79
CA ARG A 248 -3.03 36.65 5.79
C ARG A 248 -2.80 37.38 4.48
N GLY A 249 -1.85 36.91 3.69
CA GLY A 249 -1.46 37.52 2.42
C GLY A 249 -0.10 38.20 2.49
N ASP A 250 0.21 38.99 1.47
CA ASP A 250 1.52 39.60 1.31
C ASP A 250 1.68 40.79 2.25
N GLN A 251 2.77 40.77 3.01
CA GLN A 251 3.16 41.82 3.93
C GLN A 251 4.66 42.07 3.84
N ILE A 252 5.10 43.18 4.41
CA ILE A 252 6.50 43.54 4.50
C ILE A 252 7.04 43.09 5.85
N LEU A 253 8.21 42.45 5.85
CA LEU A 253 8.99 42.14 7.03
C LEU A 253 10.30 42.94 6.98
N TRP A 254 10.52 43.76 8.00
CA TRP A 254 11.70 44.59 8.18
C TRP A 254 12.70 43.95 9.12
N ILE A 255 13.98 43.92 8.72
CA ILE A 255 15.09 43.40 9.53
C ILE A 255 16.27 44.36 9.39
N ARG A 256 16.95 44.73 10.48
CA ARG A 256 18.08 45.66 10.37
C ARG A 256 19.23 45.05 9.58
N SER A 257 19.91 45.86 8.77
CA SER A 257 21.05 45.43 7.94
C SER A 257 22.18 44.81 8.77
N LYS A 258 22.43 45.32 9.97
CA LYS A 258 23.41 44.76 10.93
C LYS A 258 23.09 43.33 11.39
N ASP A 259 21.80 42.99 11.51
CA ASP A 259 21.34 41.70 12.02
C ASP A 259 21.46 40.62 10.92
N ILE A 260 21.18 40.99 9.67
CA ILE A 260 21.46 40.14 8.49
C ILE A 260 22.96 39.91 8.31
N ALA A 261 23.79 40.95 8.48
CA ALA A 261 25.24 40.84 8.33
C ALA A 261 25.87 39.85 9.33
N CYS A 262 25.35 39.79 10.56
CA CYS A 262 25.78 38.82 11.57
C CYS A 262 25.11 37.44 11.43
N LYS A 263 24.34 37.20 10.35
CA LYS A 263 23.62 35.95 10.06
C LYS A 263 22.60 35.56 11.14
N CYS A 264 22.02 36.52 11.86
CA CYS A 264 20.88 36.28 12.73
C CYS A 264 19.74 37.25 12.44
N PRO A 265 18.63 36.79 11.81
CA PRO A 265 18.31 35.40 11.48
C PRO A 265 18.88 34.90 10.12
N LYS A 266 19.14 33.58 10.02
CA LYS A 266 19.58 32.92 8.77
C LYS A 266 18.42 32.75 7.79
N ILE A 267 18.09 33.83 7.11
CA ILE A 267 17.00 33.91 6.15
C ILE A 267 17.52 33.61 4.74
N LYS A 268 16.73 32.84 3.98
CA LYS A 268 16.92 32.59 2.54
C LYS A 268 15.61 32.90 1.83
N SER A 269 15.69 33.41 0.59
CA SER A 269 14.53 33.57 -0.28
C SER A 269 13.86 32.22 -0.58
N MET A 270 12.57 32.24 -0.92
CA MET A 270 11.75 31.09 -1.29
C MET A 270 11.67 29.99 -0.22
N LYS A 271 11.88 30.34 1.05
CA LYS A 271 11.76 29.41 2.18
C LYS A 271 10.70 29.86 3.17
N LYS A 272 10.10 28.86 3.82
CA LYS A 272 9.09 29.03 4.86
C LYS A 272 9.75 29.13 6.23
N TYR A 273 9.26 30.04 7.05
CA TYR A 273 9.76 30.28 8.41
C TYR A 273 8.58 30.43 9.39
N LEU A 274 8.83 30.10 10.65
CA LEU A 274 7.99 30.50 11.78
C LEU A 274 8.62 31.75 12.39
N LEU A 275 7.83 32.82 12.43
CA LEU A 275 8.18 34.08 13.09
C LEU A 275 7.44 34.14 14.43
N LEU A 276 8.20 34.25 15.51
CA LEU A 276 7.72 34.60 16.84
C LEU A 276 8.13 36.05 17.08
N GLY A 277 7.16 36.94 17.18
CA GLY A 277 7.39 38.37 17.32
C GLY A 277 6.69 38.94 18.55
N HIS A 278 7.16 40.10 18.97
CA HIS A 278 6.48 40.93 19.96
C HIS A 278 5.65 42.02 19.26
N ASP A 279 4.70 42.62 19.96
CA ASP A 279 4.00 43.82 19.50
C ASP A 279 4.87 45.02 19.89
N GLU A 280 6.02 45.18 19.25
CA GLU A 280 6.70 46.46 19.32
C GLU A 280 6.11 47.36 18.24
N ASN A 281 5.57 48.51 18.68
CA ASN A 281 5.24 49.60 17.79
C ASN A 281 6.53 50.06 17.14
N SER A 282 6.75 49.73 15.86
CA SER A 282 7.75 50.42 15.08
C SER A 282 7.25 51.83 14.82
N PRO A 283 7.95 52.89 15.29
CA PRO A 283 7.64 54.23 14.86
C PRO A 283 7.93 54.29 13.35
N ASP A 284 6.91 54.60 12.56
CA ASP A 284 6.98 55.02 11.16
C ASP A 284 7.13 53.96 10.04
N GLN A 285 6.89 52.66 10.27
CA GLN A 285 6.91 51.66 9.18
C GLN A 285 5.67 50.74 9.15
N ASN A 286 5.04 50.65 7.97
CA ASN A 286 3.94 49.72 7.71
C ASN A 286 4.50 48.31 7.45
N GLY A 287 4.31 47.37 8.39
CA GLY A 287 4.76 45.99 8.24
C GLY A 287 5.13 45.31 9.56
N LEU A 288 5.59 44.07 9.46
CA LEU A 288 6.17 43.32 10.59
C LEU A 288 7.63 43.70 10.74
N VAL A 289 8.12 43.78 11.97
CA VAL A 289 9.54 43.98 12.27
C VAL A 289 10.07 42.76 13.00
N ALA A 290 11.20 42.21 12.54
CA ALA A 290 11.95 41.19 13.27
C ALA A 290 13.27 41.79 13.75
N ASP A 291 13.34 41.97 15.06
CA ASP A 291 14.42 42.57 15.82
C ASP A 291 15.04 41.53 16.78
N LYS A 292 15.81 41.99 17.79
CA LYS A 292 16.44 41.11 18.79
C LYS A 292 15.43 40.43 19.73
N SER A 293 14.22 40.97 19.85
CA SER A 293 13.13 40.35 20.62
C SER A 293 12.34 39.31 19.79
N SER A 294 12.62 39.23 18.49
CA SER A 294 11.94 38.34 17.55
C SER A 294 12.77 37.12 17.20
N LEU A 295 12.10 35.98 17.02
CA LEU A 295 12.72 34.72 16.64
C LEU A 295 12.20 34.24 15.28
N VAL A 296 13.12 33.98 14.35
CA VAL A 296 12.81 33.45 13.02
C VAL A 296 13.48 32.09 12.83
N ILE A 297 12.67 31.04 12.71
CA ILE A 297 13.14 29.66 12.56
C ILE A 297 12.60 29.03 11.29
N GLN A 298 13.41 28.22 10.60
CA GLN A 298 12.98 27.57 9.36
C GLN A 298 11.83 26.58 9.64
N TRP A 299 10.76 26.68 8.85
CA TRP A 299 9.55 25.89 9.02
C TRP A 299 9.81 24.38 8.79
N ARG A 300 9.12 23.56 9.58
CA ARG A 300 9.02 22.09 9.40
C ARG A 300 7.55 21.70 9.36
N ASP A 301 7.15 20.86 8.40
CA ASP A 301 5.73 20.48 8.22
C ASP A 301 5.13 19.73 9.41
N THR A 302 5.97 19.07 10.21
CA THR A 302 5.57 18.42 11.47
C THR A 302 5.05 19.41 12.52
N TRP A 303 5.37 20.71 12.40
CA TRP A 303 4.89 21.75 13.32
C TRP A 303 3.44 22.15 13.06
N ALA A 304 2.96 22.06 11.82
CA ALA A 304 1.61 22.48 11.42
C ALA A 304 0.53 21.84 12.30
N ARG A 305 0.61 20.52 12.49
CA ARG A 305 -0.37 19.74 13.26
C ARG A 305 -0.33 20.10 14.75
N ARG A 306 0.85 20.40 15.29
CA ARG A 306 1.06 20.69 16.72
C ARG A 306 0.60 22.12 17.04
N LEU A 307 1.02 23.12 16.27
CA LEU A 307 0.60 24.51 16.44
C LEU A 307 -0.92 24.67 16.31
N ARG A 308 -1.57 23.92 15.39
CA ARG A 308 -3.05 23.88 15.31
C ARG A 308 -3.70 23.31 16.57
N LYS A 309 -3.14 22.25 17.18
CA LYS A 309 -3.64 21.71 18.45
C LYS A 309 -3.45 22.69 19.61
N PHE A 310 -2.35 23.42 19.65
CA PHE A 310 -2.11 24.47 20.66
C PHE A 310 -3.08 25.64 20.50
N GLN A 311 -3.23 26.17 19.28
CA GLN A 311 -4.20 27.22 18.96
C GLN A 311 -5.64 26.82 19.35
N GLN A 312 -6.01 25.55 19.15
CA GLN A 312 -7.32 25.03 19.58
C GLN A 312 -7.48 24.95 21.11
N ARG A 313 -6.39 24.71 21.87
CA ARG A 313 -6.43 24.69 23.35
C ARG A 313 -6.55 26.10 23.92
N GLU A 314 -5.87 27.07 23.31
CA GLU A 314 -5.97 28.50 23.67
C GLU A 314 -7.39 29.04 23.41
N LYS A 315 -7.96 28.79 22.22
CA LYS A 315 -9.36 29.16 21.91
C LYS A 315 -10.38 28.55 22.88
N LYS A 316 -10.03 27.44 23.53
CA LYS A 316 -10.85 26.76 24.55
C LYS A 316 -10.55 27.23 25.98
N GLY A 317 -9.72 28.26 26.16
CA GLY A 317 -9.38 28.84 27.46
C GLY A 317 -8.52 27.95 28.36
N LYS A 318 -7.88 26.89 27.83
CA LYS A 318 -7.18 25.87 28.65
C LYS A 318 -5.70 26.13 28.90
N CYS A 319 -5.18 27.29 28.50
CA CYS A 319 -3.83 27.70 28.86
C CYS A 319 -3.86 28.33 30.26
N LYS A 320 -3.42 27.58 31.27
CA LYS A 320 -3.15 28.18 32.59
C LYS A 320 -2.08 29.25 32.41
N LYS A 321 -2.35 30.47 32.88
CA LYS A 321 -1.33 31.49 33.09
C LYS A 321 -0.33 30.90 34.09
N ALA A 322 0.89 30.65 33.64
CA ALA A 322 2.03 30.43 34.52
C ALA A 322 2.62 31.79 34.87
#